data_AF-A0A480ANL8-F1
#
_entry.id   AF-A0A480ANL8-F1
#
_cell.length_a   1.000
_cell.length_b   1.000
_cell.length_c   1.000
_cell.angle_alpha   90.00
_cell.angle_beta   90.00
_cell.angle_gamma   90.00
#
_symmetry.space_group_name_H-M   'P 1'
#
loop_
_entity.id
_entity.type
_entity.pdbx_description
1 polymer ?
#
loop_
_entity_poly.entity_id
_entity_poly.type
_entity_poly.pdbx_seq_one_letter_code
_entity_poly.pdbx_strand_id
1 'polypeptide(L)'
;MSLKSVNKIAIISTFPPVKCGIASYASQMVNSLKQQDNLKIQTISVNHQNNVDKSLRLCGGLNFLKIIPVVFYYDKIIINYHKSFFLFKHHLEF
;
A
#
# COMPACT_ATOMS: atom_id res chain seq x y z
N MET A 1 -4.21 -21.08 -26.25
CA MET A 1 -4.54 -19.80 -25.60
C MET A 1 -3.92 -19.84 -24.20
N SER A 2 -2.70 -19.31 -24.04
CA SER A 2 -1.98 -19.34 -22.76
C SER A 2 -2.61 -18.30 -21.84
N LEU A 3 -3.29 -18.75 -20.78
CA LEU A 3 -3.75 -17.89 -19.69
C LEU A 3 -2.49 -17.30 -19.05
N LYS A 4 -2.09 -16.08 -19.45
CA LYS A 4 -1.05 -15.35 -18.71
C LYS A 4 -1.51 -15.28 -17.26
N SER A 5 -0.75 -15.90 -16.37
CA SER A 5 -1.00 -15.85 -14.93
C SER A 5 -1.16 -14.39 -14.49
N VAL A 6 -2.29 -14.08 -13.84
CA VAL A 6 -2.55 -12.73 -13.32
C VAL A 6 -1.71 -12.54 -12.07
N ASN A 7 -0.77 -11.60 -12.11
CA ASN A 7 0.06 -11.26 -10.95
C ASN A 7 -0.73 -10.33 -10.00
N LYS A 8 -0.88 -10.76 -8.75
CA LYS A 8 -1.47 -9.97 -7.67
C LYS A 8 -0.37 -9.16 -6.98
N ILE A 9 -0.54 -7.85 -6.95
CA ILE A 9 0.42 -6.92 -6.34
C ILE A 9 -0.28 -6.13 -5.26
N ALA A 10 0.27 -6.16 -4.03
CA ALA A 10 -0.13 -5.21 -2.98
C ALA A 10 0.80 -4.01 -2.97
N ILE A 11 0.23 -2.81 -2.91
CA ILE A 11 0.97 -1.56 -2.73
C ILE A 11 0.59 -0.98 -1.38
N ILE A 12 1.55 -0.97 -0.46
CA ILE A 12 1.38 -0.56 0.93
C ILE A 12 2.06 0.80 1.09
N SER A 13 1.27 1.84 1.35
CA SER A 13 1.74 3.22 1.39
C SER A 13 0.78 4.12 2.15
N THR A 14 1.19 5.36 2.42
CA THR A 14 0.24 6.47 2.53
C THR A 14 -0.34 6.78 1.14
N PHE A 15 -1.61 7.18 1.08
CA PHE A 15 -2.28 7.58 -0.16
C PHE A 15 -2.90 8.99 0.03
N PRO A 16 -3.30 9.68 -1.05
CA PRO A 16 -4.13 10.88 -0.92
C PRO A 16 -5.38 10.58 -0.07
N PRO A 17 -5.77 11.47 0.86
CA PRO A 17 -5.46 12.91 0.91
C PRO A 17 -4.16 13.29 1.65
N VAL A 18 -3.30 12.34 2.08
CA VAL A 18 -1.99 12.72 2.65
C VAL A 18 -1.20 13.53 1.63
N LYS A 19 -0.88 14.78 1.95
CA LYS A 19 -0.09 15.68 1.09
C LYS A 19 1.41 15.45 1.31
N CYS A 20 1.92 14.30 0.87
CA CYS A 20 3.36 14.02 0.91
C CYS A 20 3.84 13.40 -0.41
N GLY A 21 5.13 13.58 -0.73
CA GLY A 21 5.73 13.04 -1.94
C GLY A 21 5.57 11.52 -2.10
N ILE A 22 5.55 10.79 -0.97
CA ILE A 22 5.33 9.34 -0.95
C ILE A 22 3.90 8.98 -1.37
N ALA A 23 2.90 9.72 -0.90
CA ALA A 23 1.51 9.51 -1.30
C ALA A 23 1.28 9.84 -2.78
N SER A 24 1.88 10.92 -3.28
CA SER A 24 1.85 11.26 -4.70
C SER A 24 2.51 10.19 -5.56
N TYR A 25 3.70 9.72 -5.17
CA TYR A 25 4.43 8.67 -5.87
C TYR A 25 3.65 7.34 -5.88
N ALA A 26 3.08 6.94 -4.74
CA ALA A 26 2.26 5.74 -4.63
C ALA A 26 1.03 5.80 -5.55
N SER A 27 0.35 6.95 -5.61
CA SER A 27 -0.79 7.16 -6.50
C SER A 27 -0.40 7.06 -7.98
N GLN A 28 0.70 7.72 -8.38
CA GLN A 28 1.22 7.65 -9.74
C GLN A 28 1.63 6.22 -10.13
N MET A 29 2.28 5.49 -9.22
CA MET A 29 2.67 4.09 -9.42
C MET A 29 1.44 3.20 -9.63
N VAL A 30 0.41 3.33 -8.78
CA VAL A 30 -0.84 2.56 -8.92
C VAL A 30 -1.48 2.83 -10.28
N ASN A 31 -1.55 4.10 -10.69
CA ASN A 31 -2.16 4.48 -11.97
C ASN A 31 -1.39 3.91 -13.16
N SER A 32 -0.05 3.94 -13.12
CA SER A 32 0.79 3.35 -14.17
C SER A 32 0.64 1.83 -14.24
N LEU A 33 0.62 1.14 -13.09
CA LEU A 33 0.50 -0.32 -13.05
C LEU A 33 -0.90 -0.82 -13.45
N LYS A 34 -1.95 -0.06 -13.16
CA LYS A 34 -3.33 -0.38 -13.59
C LYS A 34 -3.51 -0.34 -15.12
N GLN A 35 -2.60 0.31 -15.85
CA GLN A 35 -2.61 0.32 -17.32
C GLN A 35 -1.99 -0.93 -17.94
N GLN A 36 -1.36 -1.81 -17.15
CA GLN A 36 -0.75 -3.03 -17.66
C GLN A 36 -1.74 -4.20 -17.63
N ASP A 37 -1.86 -4.90 -18.77
CA ASP A 37 -2.65 -6.12 -18.85
C ASP A 37 -2.08 -7.21 -17.94
N ASN A 38 -2.95 -7.97 -17.27
CA ASN A 38 -2.63 -9.09 -16.38
C ASN A 38 -2.07 -8.73 -14.99
N LEU A 39 -2.19 -7.47 -14.54
CA LEU A 39 -1.89 -7.10 -13.15
C LEU A 39 -3.18 -6.85 -12.35
N LYS A 40 -3.29 -7.48 -11.18
CA LYS A 40 -4.31 -7.14 -10.17
C LYS A 40 -3.67 -6.36 -9.04
N ILE A 41 -3.90 -5.05 -9.02
CA ILE A 41 -3.33 -4.14 -8.02
C ILE A 41 -4.31 -3.96 -6.86
N GLN A 42 -3.81 -4.10 -5.63
CA GLN A 42 -4.54 -3.77 -4.42
C GLN A 42 -3.78 -2.72 -3.60
N THR A 43 -4.47 -1.65 -3.25
CA THR A 43 -3.95 -0.53 -2.46
C THR A 43 -4.24 -0.75 -0.97
N ILE A 44 -3.20 -0.61 -0.15
CA ILE A 44 -3.29 -0.78 1.29
C ILE A 44 -2.76 0.48 1.99
N SER A 45 -3.65 1.26 2.60
CA SER A 45 -3.28 2.43 3.39
C SER A 45 -2.73 2.00 4.76
N VAL A 46 -1.70 2.71 5.23
CA VAL A 46 -1.06 2.50 6.54
C VAL A 46 -1.70 3.27 7.71
N ASN A 47 -2.68 4.15 7.42
CA ASN A 47 -3.22 5.15 8.36
C ASN A 47 -4.76 5.22 8.41
N HIS A 48 -5.48 4.10 8.19
CA HIS A 48 -6.96 4.05 8.27
C HIS A 48 -7.69 4.99 7.29
N GLN A 49 -7.08 5.37 6.17
CA GLN A 49 -7.78 6.17 5.16
C GLN A 49 -8.77 5.33 4.35
N ASN A 50 -9.87 5.97 3.96
CA ASN A 50 -11.05 5.32 3.37
C ASN A 50 -11.03 5.26 1.82
N ASN A 51 -10.02 5.84 1.16
CA ASN A 51 -9.98 5.93 -0.31
C ASN A 51 -9.04 4.89 -0.96
N VAL A 52 -8.94 3.71 -0.36
CA VAL A 52 -8.09 2.59 -0.79
C VAL A 52 -8.83 1.27 -0.62
N ASP A 53 -8.38 0.21 -1.29
CA ASP A 53 -9.03 -1.11 -1.26
C ASP A 53 -9.00 -1.76 0.13
N LYS A 54 -7.94 -1.48 0.91
CA LYS A 54 -7.80 -1.94 2.29
C LYS A 54 -7.07 -0.91 3.13
N SER A 55 -7.39 -0.85 4.41
CA SER A 55 -6.73 0.04 5.35
C SER A 55 -6.23 -0.73 6.56
N LEU A 56 -4.95 -0.59 6.89
CA LEU A 56 -4.29 -1.23 8.02
C LEU A 56 -3.58 -0.17 8.85
N ARG A 57 -3.83 -0.12 10.16
CA ARG A 57 -2.98 0.65 11.06
C ARG A 57 -1.67 -0.08 11.29
N LEU A 58 -0.62 0.34 10.58
CA LEU A 58 0.72 -0.24 10.67
C LEU A 58 1.66 0.56 11.59
N CYS A 59 1.24 1.75 12.03
CA CYS A 59 2.03 2.60 12.91
C CYS A 59 2.06 2.09 14.37
N GLY A 60 3.27 2.02 14.94
CA GLY A 60 3.54 1.85 16.37
C GLY A 60 3.72 0.40 16.83
N GLY A 61 4.81 0.14 17.56
CA GLY A 61 5.10 -1.17 18.16
C GLY A 61 5.04 -2.32 17.16
N LEU A 62 4.35 -3.41 17.53
CA LEU A 62 4.17 -4.59 16.69
C LEU A 62 3.11 -4.42 15.59
N ASN A 63 2.50 -3.25 15.41
CA ASN A 63 1.48 -3.04 14.38
C ASN A 63 2.02 -3.26 12.96
N PHE A 64 3.33 -3.07 12.74
CA PHE A 64 3.95 -3.40 11.46
C PHE A 64 3.76 -4.88 11.07
N LEU A 65 3.72 -5.79 12.05
CA LEU A 65 3.55 -7.23 11.82
C LEU A 65 2.17 -7.60 11.24
N LYS A 66 1.21 -6.67 11.24
CA LYS A 66 -0.09 -6.86 10.56
C LYS A 66 0.04 -6.99 9.04
N ILE A 67 1.22 -6.73 8.49
CA ILE A 67 1.56 -7.03 7.09
C ILE A 67 1.75 -8.53 6.84
N ILE A 68 2.11 -9.33 7.84
CA ILE A 68 2.43 -10.76 7.65
C ILE A 68 1.30 -11.53 6.95
N PRO A 69 0.02 -11.39 7.36
CA PRO A 69 -1.06 -12.05 6.63
C PRO A 69 -1.16 -11.61 5.17
N VAL A 70 -0.83 -10.35 4.86
CA VAL A 70 -0.84 -9.80 3.50
C VAL A 70 0.18 -10.56 2.64
N VAL A 71 1.38 -10.86 3.15
CA VAL A 71 2.46 -11.53 2.42
C VAL A 71 2.02 -12.83 1.74
N PHE A 72 1.09 -13.57 2.33
CA PHE A 72 0.66 -14.86 1.79
C PHE A 72 -0.37 -14.77 0.64
N TYR A 73 -0.93 -13.59 0.33
CA TYR A 73 -1.99 -13.44 -0.67
C TYR A 73 -1.55 -12.82 -2.01
N TYR A 74 -0.33 -12.31 -2.10
CA TYR A 74 0.15 -11.57 -3.27
C TYR A 74 1.47 -12.13 -3.76
N ASP A 75 1.64 -12.11 -5.07
CA ASP A 75 2.88 -12.54 -5.73
C ASP A 75 4.00 -11.50 -5.54
N LYS A 76 3.62 -10.23 -5.35
CA LYS A 76 4.55 -9.13 -5.06
C LYS A 76 3.94 -8.13 -4.08
N ILE A 77 4.77 -7.63 -3.17
CA ILE A 77 4.43 -6.55 -2.27
C ILE A 77 5.42 -5.41 -2.46
N ILE A 78 4.89 -4.21 -2.67
CA ILE A 78 5.66 -2.97 -2.72
C ILE A 78 5.29 -2.15 -1.50
N ILE A 79 6.28 -1.83 -0.68
CA ILE A 79 6.10 -1.01 0.52
C ILE A 79 6.80 0.32 0.29
N ASN A 80 6.03 1.39 0.16
CA ASN A 80 6.59 2.74 0.13
C ASN A 80 6.82 3.19 1.57
N TYR A 81 8.00 2.87 2.07
CA TYR A 81 8.33 3.05 3.48
C TYR A 81 8.81 4.46 3.80
N HIS A 82 8.33 5.01 4.91
CA HIS A 82 8.98 6.11 5.59
C HIS A 82 8.74 6.04 7.09
N LYS A 83 9.80 6.27 7.88
CA LYS A 83 9.81 6.07 9.34
C LYS A 83 8.63 6.71 10.08
N SER A 84 8.18 7.89 9.63
CA SER A 84 7.05 8.61 10.26
C SER A 84 5.71 7.88 10.16
N PHE A 85 5.53 6.99 9.18
CA PHE A 85 4.26 6.29 8.96
C PHE A 85 4.19 4.93 9.66
N PHE A 86 5.33 4.43 10.13
CA PHE A 86 5.44 3.08 10.68
C PHE A 86 5.95 3.06 12.13
N LEU A 87 6.90 3.93 12.48
CA LEU A 87 7.58 3.87 13.78
C LEU A 87 7.09 4.91 14.78
N PHE A 88 6.82 6.13 14.31
CA PHE A 88 6.49 7.22 15.21
C PHE A 88 4.98 7.33 15.44
N LYS A 89 4.56 7.20 16.69
CA LYS A 89 3.20 7.52 17.18
C LYS A 89 2.99 9.04 17.20
N HIS A 90 3.36 9.76 16.13
CA HIS A 90 2.97 11.14 16.00
C HIS A 90 1.53 11.18 15.50
N HIS A 91 0.71 12.00 16.15
CA HIS A 91 -0.51 12.54 15.57
C HIS A 91 -0.13 13.18 14.24
N LEU A 92 -0.24 12.40 13.16
CA LEU A 92 -0.22 12.93 11.82
C LEU A 92 -1.58 13.62 11.64
N GLU A 93 -1.69 14.81 12.20
CA GLU A 93 -2.72 15.77 11.84
C GLU A 93 -2.46 16.13 10.37
N PHE A 94 -3.34 15.65 9.49
CA PHE A 94 -3.41 16.00 8.08
C PHE A 94 -4.82 16.47 7.76
#